data_AF-A0A355DS02-F1
#
_entry.id   AF-A0A355DS02-F1
#
_cell.length_a   1.000
_cell.length_b   1.000
_cell.length_c   1.000
_cell.angle_alpha   90.00
_cell.angle_beta   90.00
_cell.angle_gamma   90.00
#
_symmetry.space_group_name_H-M   'P 1'
#
loop_
_entity.id
_entity.type
_entity.pdbx_description
1 polymer ?
#
loop_
_entity_poly.entity_id
_entity_poly.type
_entity_poly.pdbx_seq_one_letter_code
_entity_poly.pdbx_strand_id
1 'polypeptide(L)'
;MKSRASIPIMLTLMLATLNGGTLLAQRNSTAAIARLIEARGTVELKQGTSNYRLAKKDENLYFGDLLKVQRGSKAVIQCTSDTSTWAVPDDGIPWGVASTCSLPR
;
A
#
# COMPACT_ATOMS: atom_id res chain seq x y z
N MET A 1 -34.05 10.73 62.14
CA MET A 1 -34.33 10.14 60.81
C MET A 1 -33.09 10.35 59.94
N LYS A 2 -32.40 9.30 59.49
CA LYS A 2 -31.20 9.37 58.63
C LYS A 2 -31.62 9.06 57.19
N SER A 3 -31.65 10.07 56.32
CA SER A 3 -31.91 9.88 54.90
C SER A 3 -30.64 9.41 54.21
N ARG A 4 -30.69 8.25 53.54
CA ARG A 4 -29.61 7.71 52.71
C ARG A 4 -29.80 8.26 51.29
N ALA A 5 -28.89 9.11 50.83
CA ALA A 5 -28.88 9.61 49.46
C ALA A 5 -28.15 8.61 48.55
N SER A 6 -28.85 8.08 47.56
CA SER A 6 -28.33 7.18 46.52
C SER A 6 -27.78 8.04 45.38
N ILE A 7 -26.49 7.92 45.06
CA ILE A 7 -25.87 8.63 43.92
C ILE A 7 -26.00 7.73 42.69
N PRO A 8 -26.63 8.16 41.58
CA PRO A 8 -26.62 7.41 40.34
C PRO A 8 -25.27 7.56 39.63
N ILE A 9 -24.65 6.44 39.28
CA ILE A 9 -23.43 6.39 38.48
C ILE A 9 -23.84 6.59 37.01
N MET A 10 -23.57 7.78 36.47
CA MET A 10 -23.67 8.03 35.03
C MET A 10 -22.53 7.32 34.31
N LEU A 11 -22.85 6.29 33.53
CA LEU A 11 -21.92 5.62 32.64
C LEU A 11 -21.91 6.35 31.29
N THR A 12 -20.90 7.19 31.05
CA THR A 12 -20.72 7.88 29.76
C THR A 12 -20.10 6.92 28.73
N LEU A 13 -20.91 6.52 27.75
CA LEU A 13 -20.49 5.70 26.62
C LEU A 13 -19.69 6.59 25.64
N MET A 14 -18.35 6.50 25.66
CA MET A 14 -17.51 7.17 24.68
C MET A 14 -17.55 6.39 23.36
N LEU A 15 -18.28 6.91 22.37
CA LEU A 15 -18.20 6.45 20.99
C LEU A 15 -16.86 6.92 20.41
N ALA A 16 -15.89 6.00 20.34
CA ALA A 16 -14.67 6.21 19.59
C ALA A 16 -15.03 6.26 18.10
N THR A 17 -15.00 7.46 17.51
CA THR A 17 -15.03 7.61 16.05
C THR A 17 -13.72 7.09 15.49
N LEU A 18 -13.75 5.87 14.97
CA LEU A 18 -12.70 5.36 14.09
C LEU A 18 -12.68 6.26 12.85
N ASN A 19 -11.76 7.24 12.84
CA ASN A 19 -11.38 7.96 11.64
C ASN A 19 -10.69 6.97 10.68
N GLY A 20 -11.49 6.15 10.02
CA GLY A 20 -11.11 5.38 8.85
C GLY A 20 -10.89 6.35 7.71
N GLY A 21 -9.73 7.02 7.72
CA GLY A 21 -9.27 7.80 6.58
C GLY A 21 -9.22 6.89 5.37
N THR A 22 -10.17 7.06 4.45
CA THR A 22 -10.06 6.52 3.11
C THR A 22 -8.87 7.20 2.46
N LEU A 23 -7.75 6.49 2.40
CA LEU A 23 -6.65 6.85 1.51
C LEU A 23 -7.18 6.70 0.09
N LEU A 24 -7.82 7.77 -0.41
CA LEU A 24 -8.07 7.94 -1.83
C LEU A 24 -6.70 7.90 -2.48
N ALA A 25 -6.40 6.77 -3.12
CA ALA A 25 -5.19 6.60 -3.88
C ALA A 25 -5.21 7.67 -4.98
N GLN A 26 -4.52 8.79 -4.73
CA GLN A 26 -4.52 9.96 -5.59
C GLN A 26 -3.75 9.62 -6.87
N ARG A 27 -4.49 9.16 -7.89
CA ARG A 27 -4.02 8.81 -9.24
C ARG A 27 -3.49 10.02 -10.06
N ASN A 28 -3.18 11.15 -9.42
CA ASN A 28 -2.80 12.40 -10.10
C ASN A 28 -1.29 12.57 -10.31
N SER A 29 -0.47 11.57 -10.02
CA SER A 29 0.94 11.59 -10.44
C SER A 29 1.14 10.75 -11.69
N THR A 30 1.24 11.43 -12.83
CA THR A 30 1.85 10.89 -14.05
C THR A 30 3.34 10.62 -13.89
N ALA A 31 3.94 11.06 -12.79
CA ALA A 31 5.32 10.75 -12.42
C ALA A 31 5.44 9.29 -11.97
N ALA A 32 6.41 8.57 -12.54
CA ALA A 32 6.81 7.27 -12.04
C ALA A 32 7.38 7.44 -10.62
N ILE A 33 6.95 6.59 -9.69
CA ILE A 33 7.44 6.59 -8.30
C ILE A 33 8.55 5.58 -8.09
N ALA A 34 8.59 4.55 -8.93
CA ALA A 34 9.61 3.51 -8.88
C ALA A 34 9.90 2.95 -10.27
N ARG A 35 11.01 2.22 -10.38
CA ARG A 35 11.39 1.46 -11.57
C ARG A 35 11.60 0.00 -11.19
N LEU A 36 11.10 -0.93 -11.99
CA LEU A 36 11.32 -2.36 -11.80
C LEU A 36 12.72 -2.73 -12.30
N ILE A 37 13.71 -2.84 -11.41
CA ILE A 37 15.11 -3.07 -11.77
C ILE A 37 15.46 -4.56 -11.90
N GLU A 38 14.63 -5.44 -11.35
CA GLU A 38 14.76 -6.89 -11.51
C GLU A 38 13.37 -7.52 -11.63
N ALA A 39 13.21 -8.42 -12.61
CA ALA A 39 12.03 -9.27 -12.76
C ALA A 39 12.50 -10.64 -13.26
N ARG A 40 12.36 -11.67 -12.42
CA ARG A 40 12.74 -13.05 -12.72
C ARG A 40 11.59 -13.98 -12.33
N GLY A 41 11.25 -14.92 -13.23
CA GLY A 41 10.12 -15.81 -13.02
C GLY A 41 8.79 -15.11 -13.33
N THR A 42 7.74 -15.47 -12.59
CA THR A 42 6.40 -14.92 -12.78
C THR A 42 6.17 -13.72 -11.87
N VAL A 43 6.37 -12.54 -12.47
CA VAL A 43 6.05 -11.24 -11.86
C VAL A 43 4.93 -10.61 -12.65
N GLU A 44 3.80 -10.35 -11.99
CA GLU A 44 2.61 -9.77 -12.61
C GLU A 44 2.43 -8.33 -12.13
N LEU A 45 2.12 -7.43 -13.06
CA LEU A 45 1.85 -6.02 -12.81
C LEU A 45 0.40 -5.71 -13.20
N LYS A 46 -0.28 -4.98 -12.33
CA LYS A 46 -1.58 -4.36 -12.61
C LYS A 46 -1.47 -2.85 -12.43
N GLN A 47 -1.93 -2.10 -13.42
CA GLN A 47 -1.86 -0.65 -13.46
C GLN A 47 -3.28 -0.08 -13.42
N GLY A 48 -3.66 0.47 -12.28
CA GLY A 48 -5.02 0.93 -12.02
C GLY A 48 -6.08 -0.16 -12.26
N THR A 49 -6.94 0.04 -13.27
CA THR A 49 -8.05 -0.86 -13.62
C THR A 49 -7.69 -1.92 -14.67
N SER A 50 -6.42 -2.03 -15.07
CA SER A 50 -5.99 -3.04 -16.04
C SER A 50 -6.12 -4.47 -15.48
N ASN A 51 -6.12 -5.45 -16.39
CA ASN A 51 -5.82 -6.82 -15.99
C ASN A 51 -4.34 -6.95 -15.60
N TYR A 52 -4.02 -8.00 -14.85
CA TYR A 52 -2.64 -8.38 -14.60
C TYR A 52 -1.97 -8.80 -15.91
N ARG A 53 -0.72 -8.37 -16.09
CA ARG A 53 0.16 -8.79 -17.19
C ARG A 53 1.53 -9.10 -16.64
N LEU A 54 2.33 -9.86 -17.39
CA LEU A 54 3.73 -10.05 -17.02
C LEU A 54 4.45 -8.69 -17.01
N ALA A 55 5.16 -8.44 -15.92
CA ALA A 55 6.00 -7.27 -15.74
C ALA A 55 7.33 -7.50 -16.46
N LYS A 56 7.88 -6.43 -17.06
CA LYS A 56 9.20 -6.46 -17.68
C LYS A 56 10.18 -5.66 -16.83
N LYS A 57 11.44 -6.10 -16.83
CA LYS A 57 12.53 -5.29 -16.30
C LYS A 57 12.52 -3.91 -16.98
N ASP A 58 12.93 -2.91 -16.22
CA ASP A 58 13.02 -1.49 -16.58
C ASP A 58 11.67 -0.78 -16.77
N GLU A 59 10.54 -1.43 -16.46
CA GLU A 59 9.24 -0.77 -16.46
C GLU A 59 9.10 0.29 -15.36
N ASN A 60 8.47 1.40 -15.71
CA ASN A 60 8.08 2.44 -14.77
C ASN A 60 6.84 2.01 -14.00
N LEU A 61 6.86 2.28 -12.70
CA LEU A 61 5.79 1.96 -11.77
C LEU A 61 5.20 3.24 -11.20
N TYR A 62 3.89 3.28 -11.12
CA TYR A 62 3.13 4.46 -10.75
C TYR A 62 2.42 4.28 -9.43
N PHE A 63 1.97 5.41 -8.89
CA PHE A 63 1.15 5.41 -7.70
C PHE A 63 -0.16 4.62 -7.95
N GLY A 64 -0.41 3.60 -7.13
CA GLY A 64 -1.55 2.69 -7.26
C GLY A 64 -1.29 1.43 -8.10
N ASP A 65 -0.09 1.27 -8.67
CA ASP A 65 0.31 0.02 -9.32
C ASP A 65 0.48 -1.10 -8.28
N LEU A 66 0.10 -2.31 -8.68
CA LEU A 66 0.22 -3.53 -7.87
C LEU A 66 1.18 -4.50 -8.54
N LEU A 67 2.15 -5.00 -7.76
CA LEU A 67 3.03 -6.09 -8.16
C LEU A 67 2.66 -7.36 -7.41
N LYS A 68 2.56 -8.47 -8.13
CA LYS A 68 2.31 -9.79 -7.56
C LYS A 68 3.42 -10.71 -8.02
N VAL A 69 4.22 -11.20 -7.08
CA VAL A 69 5.36 -12.07 -7.35
C VAL A 69 4.99 -13.48 -6.91
N GLN A 70 5.01 -14.43 -7.84
CA GLN A 70 4.73 -15.82 -7.52
C GLN A 70 5.89 -16.45 -6.76
N ARG A 71 5.60 -17.43 -5.92
CA ARG A 71 6.60 -18.16 -5.13
C ARG A 71 7.77 -18.65 -5.98
N GLY A 72 9.00 -18.41 -5.54
CA GLY A 72 10.22 -18.75 -6.28
C GLY A 72 10.58 -17.80 -7.42
N SER A 73 9.79 -16.73 -7.62
CA SER A 73 10.10 -15.62 -8.52
C SER A 73 10.76 -14.48 -7.73
N LYS A 74 11.26 -13.46 -8.43
CA LYS A 74 11.92 -12.32 -7.80
C LYS A 74 11.59 -11.02 -8.53
N ALA A 75 11.20 -10.01 -7.77
CA ALA A 75 11.08 -8.65 -8.26
C ALA A 75 11.79 -7.69 -7.30
N VAL A 76 12.53 -6.74 -7.87
CA VAL A 76 13.16 -5.66 -7.11
C VAL A 76 12.81 -4.35 -7.78
N ILE A 77 12.30 -3.41 -6.99
CA ILE A 77 12.01 -2.05 -7.44
C ILE A 77 13.04 -1.07 -6.87
N GLN A 78 13.29 0.01 -7.58
CA GLN A 78 14.05 1.16 -7.12
C GLN A 78 13.14 2.38 -7.04
N CYS A 79 13.06 3.02 -5.88
CA CYS A 79 12.31 4.26 -5.71
C CYS A 79 13.02 5.41 -6.43
N THR A 80 12.24 6.28 -7.07
CA THR A 80 12.77 7.44 -7.80
C THR A 80 13.12 8.61 -6.88
N SER A 81 12.51 8.69 -5.70
CA SER A 81 12.69 9.78 -4.75
C SER A 81 14.02 9.73 -4.00
N ASP A 82 14.51 8.54 -3.65
CA ASP A 82 15.69 8.36 -2.80
C ASP A 82 16.65 7.25 -3.28
N THR A 83 16.39 6.65 -4.45
CA THR A 83 17.15 5.53 -5.04
C THR A 83 17.19 4.25 -4.20
N SER A 84 16.43 4.18 -3.11
CA SER A 84 16.32 2.99 -2.28
C SER A 84 15.72 1.84 -3.08
N THR A 85 16.12 0.62 -2.75
CA THR A 85 15.63 -0.58 -3.42
C THR A 85 14.78 -1.41 -2.47
N TRP A 86 13.70 -1.97 -2.99
CA TRP A 86 12.84 -2.88 -2.25
C TRP A 86 12.60 -4.17 -3.01
N ALA A 87 12.84 -5.30 -2.36
CA ALA A 87 12.48 -6.61 -2.88
C ALA A 87 11.01 -6.90 -2.55
N VAL A 88 10.21 -7.14 -3.59
CA VAL A 88 8.79 -7.47 -3.43
C VAL A 88 8.69 -8.92 -2.93
N PRO A 89 7.94 -9.19 -1.85
CA PRO A 89 7.73 -10.56 -1.35
C PRO A 89 7.16 -11.49 -2.42
N ASP A 90 7.66 -12.73 -2.46
CA ASP A 90 7.23 -13.77 -3.41
C ASP A 90 6.10 -14.64 -2.85
N ASP A 91 5.20 -14.05 -2.06
CA ASP A 91 4.09 -14.72 -1.39
C ASP A 91 2.85 -14.91 -2.29
N GLY A 92 2.88 -14.42 -3.53
CA GLY A 92 1.75 -14.43 -4.45
C GLY A 92 0.66 -13.41 -4.12
N ILE A 93 0.87 -12.56 -3.12
CA ILE A 93 -0.07 -11.51 -2.72
C ILE A 93 0.23 -10.23 -3.51
N PRO A 94 -0.77 -9.46 -3.97
CA PRO A 94 -0.53 -8.17 -4.59
C PRO A 94 -0.03 -7.12 -3.59
N TRP A 95 1.14 -6.53 -3.89
CA TRP A 95 1.75 -5.46 -3.12
C TRP A 95 1.68 -4.13 -3.87
N GLY A 96 1.25 -3.09 -3.18
CA GLY A 96 1.23 -1.73 -3.72
C GLY A 96 2.62 -1.13 -3.79
N VAL A 97 2.99 -0.55 -4.93
CA VAL A 97 4.29 0.13 -5.08
C VAL A 97 4.40 1.33 -4.12
N ALA A 98 3.28 1.99 -3.84
CA ALA A 98 3.18 3.09 -2.88
C ALA A 98 3.33 2.65 -1.41
N SER A 99 3.38 1.35 -1.11
CA SER A 99 3.67 0.86 0.24
C SER A 99 5.12 1.09 0.64
N THR A 100 6.01 1.32 -0.33
CA THR A 100 7.45 1.50 -0.11
C THR A 100 8.02 2.75 -0.74
N CYS A 101 7.56 3.13 -1.94
CA CYS A 101 8.02 4.35 -2.59
C CYS A 101 7.01 5.50 -2.42
N SER A 102 7.51 6.69 -2.15
CA SER A 102 6.73 7.93 -2.09
C SER A 102 6.78 8.68 -3.42
N LEU A 103 5.85 9.63 -3.60
CA LEU A 103 5.92 10.57 -4.71
C LEU A 103 7.23 11.39 -4.64
N PRO A 104 7.90 11.66 -5.77
CA PRO A 104 9.02 12.61 -5.78
C PRO A 104 8.54 13.97 -5.25
N ARG A 105 9.37 14.61 -4.40
CA ARG A 105 9.11 15.93 -3.83
C ARG A 105 9.36 17.05 -4.83
#